data_AF-A0A954SMM8-F1
#
_entry.id   AF-A0A954SMM8-F1
#
_cell.length_a   1.000
_cell.length_b   1.000
_cell.length_c   1.000
_cell.angle_alpha   90.00
_cell.angle_beta   90.00
_cell.angle_gamma   90.00
#
_symmetry.space_group_name_H-M   'P 1'
#
loop_
_entity.id
_entity.type
_entity.pdbx_description
1 polymer ?
#
loop_
_entity_poly.entity_id
_entity_poly.type
_entity_poly.pdbx_seq_one_letter_code
_entity_poly.pdbx_strand_id
1 'polypeptide(L)'
;LTQKDQVEMLIDLHAPLKQHTLEQRKTTPAYTLAPDGVHFNDEGHRIVAATILKAWNVTPAKTLNPELEKLLITKTQILHDAWLSHIGHLRPGLPQGLPIESATQKATELNQQISKLPPPR
;
A
#
# COMPACT_ATOMS: atom_id res chain seq x y z
N LEU A 1 -16.10 9.74 -19.78
CA LEU A 1 -15.42 10.30 -18.58
C LEU A 1 -14.58 11.49 -19.02
N THR A 2 -14.62 12.60 -18.29
CA THR A 2 -13.93 13.86 -18.64
C THR A 2 -12.42 13.73 -18.80
N GLN A 3 -11.80 12.76 -18.11
CA GLN A 3 -10.35 12.54 -18.13
C GLN A 3 -9.90 11.41 -19.08
N LYS A 4 -10.79 10.86 -19.93
CA LYS A 4 -10.49 9.65 -20.73
C LYS A 4 -9.23 9.75 -21.60
N ASP A 5 -8.86 10.97 -22.02
CA ASP A 5 -7.70 11.21 -22.89
C ASP A 5 -6.43 11.57 -22.08
N GLN A 6 -6.53 11.64 -20.74
CA GLN A 6 -5.44 11.97 -19.82
C GLN A 6 -5.00 10.80 -18.93
N VAL A 7 -5.79 9.73 -18.86
CA VAL A 7 -5.52 8.57 -18.00
C VAL A 7 -5.71 7.27 -18.77
N GLU A 8 -4.88 6.28 -18.47
CA GLU A 8 -5.03 4.92 -19.01
C GLU A 8 -6.24 4.20 -18.39
N MET A 9 -6.51 4.47 -17.11
CA MET A 9 -7.60 3.83 -16.37
C MET A 9 -8.11 4.75 -15.25
N LEU A 10 -9.41 4.71 -14.99
CA LEU A 10 -10.03 5.29 -13.80
C LEU A 10 -10.59 4.17 -12.93
N ILE A 11 -10.16 4.10 -11.67
CA ILE A 11 -10.64 3.12 -10.69
C ILE A 11 -11.36 3.89 -9.56
N ASP A 12 -12.68 3.68 -9.43
CA ASP A 12 -13.46 4.27 -8.35
C ASP A 12 -13.35 3.42 -7.08
N LEU A 13 -12.55 3.90 -6.12
CA LEU A 13 -12.42 3.29 -4.80
C LEU A 13 -13.54 3.70 -3.84
N HIS A 14 -14.16 4.86 -4.07
CA HIS A 14 -15.14 5.43 -3.14
C HIS A 14 -16.46 4.66 -3.18
N ALA A 15 -16.97 4.30 -4.36
CA ALA A 15 -18.22 3.55 -4.49
C ALA A 15 -18.24 2.23 -3.68
N PRO A 16 -17.28 1.30 -3.81
CA PRO A 16 -17.31 0.05 -3.05
C PRO A 16 -17.16 0.27 -1.53
N LEU A 17 -16.33 1.22 -1.09
CA LEU A 17 -16.19 1.57 0.33
C LEU A 17 -17.49 2.14 0.91
N LYS A 18 -18.15 3.04 0.17
CA LYS A 18 -19.44 3.62 0.56
C LYS A 18 -20.52 2.57 0.63
N GLN A 19 -20.61 1.69 -0.38
CA GLN A 19 -21.61 0.62 -0.40
C GLN A 19 -21.42 -0.32 0.79
N HIS A 20 -20.19 -0.80 1.04
CA HIS A 20 -19.90 -1.65 2.18
C HIS A 20 -20.27 -0.98 3.51
N THR A 21 -19.88 0.29 3.69
CA THR A 21 -20.21 1.05 4.90
C THR A 21 -21.72 1.17 5.11
N LEU A 22 -22.49 1.48 4.05
CA LEU A 22 -23.95 1.58 4.12
C LEU A 22 -24.61 0.24 4.47
N GLU A 23 -24.13 -0.86 3.92
CA GLU A 23 -24.64 -2.20 4.22
C GLU A 23 -24.39 -2.57 5.69
N GLN A 24 -23.17 -2.36 6.20
CA GLN A 24 -22.84 -2.64 7.60
C GLN A 24 -23.63 -1.74 8.57
N ARG A 25 -23.93 -0.51 8.18
CA ARG A 25 -24.74 0.42 8.99
C ARG A 25 -26.21 0.04 9.12
N LYS A 26 -26.72 -0.90 8.32
CA LYS A 26 -28.08 -1.44 8.51
C LYS A 26 -28.23 -2.15 9.85
N THR A 27 -27.16 -2.78 10.36
CA THR A 27 -27.15 -3.49 11.64
C THR A 27 -26.32 -2.77 12.70
N THR A 28 -25.26 -2.06 12.29
CA THR A 28 -24.33 -1.38 13.20
C THR A 28 -24.19 0.09 12.80
N PRO A 29 -25.07 1.00 13.31
CA PRO A 29 -25.12 2.39 12.86
C PRO A 29 -23.80 3.17 12.97
N ALA A 30 -22.96 2.82 13.96
CA ALA A 30 -21.65 3.43 14.18
C ALA A 30 -20.52 2.82 13.33
N TYR A 31 -20.80 1.86 12.44
CA TYR A 31 -19.77 1.22 11.63
C TYR A 31 -18.99 2.25 10.78
N THR A 32 -17.68 2.12 10.77
CA THR A 32 -16.78 2.92 9.95
C THR A 32 -15.58 2.10 9.49
N LEU A 33 -15.14 2.36 8.26
CA LEU A 33 -13.87 1.86 7.74
C LEU A 33 -12.71 2.79 8.11
N ALA A 34 -12.96 4.03 8.52
CA ALA A 34 -11.94 5.00 8.91
C ALA A 34 -12.33 5.68 10.24
N PRO A 35 -11.83 5.19 11.39
CA PRO A 35 -12.21 5.72 12.71
C PRO A 35 -11.84 7.19 12.93
N ASP A 36 -10.74 7.65 12.34
CA ASP A 36 -10.29 9.04 12.38
C ASP A 36 -10.80 9.88 11.19
N GLY A 37 -11.64 9.28 10.35
CA GLY A 37 -12.19 9.91 9.14
C GLY A 37 -11.26 9.92 7.93
N VAL A 38 -10.03 9.39 8.03
CA VAL A 38 -9.03 9.42 6.94
C VAL A 38 -8.40 8.05 6.67
N HIS A 39 -7.91 7.36 7.70
CA HIS A 39 -7.14 6.13 7.55
C HIS A 39 -8.04 4.91 7.62
N PHE A 40 -8.03 4.12 6.54
CA PHE A 40 -8.77 2.87 6.52
C PHE A 40 -8.21 1.86 7.53
N ASN A 41 -9.09 1.12 8.17
CA ASN A 41 -8.76 -0.12 8.85
C ASN A 41 -8.45 -1.23 7.82
N ASP A 42 -8.09 -2.41 8.32
CA ASP A 42 -7.72 -3.56 7.48
C ASP A 42 -8.81 -3.93 6.46
N GLU A 43 -10.09 -3.79 6.84
CA GLU A 43 -11.21 -4.10 5.95
C GLU A 43 -11.31 -3.09 4.81
N GLY A 44 -11.14 -1.81 5.11
CA GLY A 44 -11.12 -0.76 4.07
C GLY A 44 -9.93 -0.94 3.13
N HIS A 45 -8.74 -1.28 3.66
CA HIS A 45 -7.59 -1.62 2.83
C HIS A 45 -7.83 -2.85 1.95
N ARG A 46 -8.53 -3.88 2.45
CA ARG A 46 -8.91 -5.06 1.64
C ARG A 46 -9.86 -4.68 0.49
N ILE A 47 -10.85 -3.84 0.73
CA ILE A 47 -11.78 -3.37 -0.31
C ILE A 47 -11.04 -2.57 -1.39
N VAL A 48 -10.13 -1.68 -0.99
CA VAL A 48 -9.28 -0.92 -1.91
C VAL A 48 -8.43 -1.86 -2.76
N ALA A 49 -7.71 -2.79 -2.14
CA ALA A 49 -6.86 -3.75 -2.83
C ALA A 49 -7.67 -4.61 -3.82
N ALA A 50 -8.80 -5.18 -3.38
CA ALA A 50 -9.66 -6.00 -4.24
C ALA A 50 -10.21 -5.22 -5.44
N THR A 51 -10.56 -3.95 -5.25
CA THR A 51 -11.07 -3.08 -6.33
C THR A 51 -9.99 -2.82 -7.39
N ILE A 52 -8.76 -2.53 -6.95
CA ILE A 52 -7.62 -2.30 -7.86
C ILE A 52 -7.25 -3.58 -8.60
N LEU A 53 -7.09 -4.69 -7.89
CA LEU A 53 -6.71 -5.97 -8.49
C LEU A 53 -7.77 -6.44 -9.51
N LYS A 54 -9.06 -6.26 -9.21
CA LYS A 54 -10.14 -6.53 -10.15
C LYS A 54 -10.04 -5.67 -11.41
N ALA A 55 -9.76 -4.38 -11.28
CA ALA A 55 -9.63 -3.47 -12.42
C ALA A 55 -8.43 -3.84 -13.31
N TRP A 56 -7.35 -4.35 -12.73
CA TRP A 56 -6.16 -4.82 -13.44
C TRP A 56 -6.25 -6.27 -13.95
N ASN A 57 -7.38 -6.96 -13.74
CA ASN A 57 -7.52 -8.39 -14.01
C ASN A 57 -6.43 -9.25 -13.34
N VAL A 58 -6.00 -8.85 -12.14
CA VAL A 58 -5.02 -9.59 -11.33
C VAL A 58 -5.78 -10.46 -10.33
N THR A 59 -5.54 -11.77 -10.38
CA THR A 59 -6.01 -12.68 -9.32
C THR A 59 -5.17 -12.45 -8.06
N PRO A 60 -5.78 -12.13 -6.91
CA PRO A 60 -5.03 -11.99 -5.67
C PRO A 60 -4.35 -13.30 -5.31
N ALA A 61 -3.09 -13.21 -4.89
CA ALA A 61 -2.38 -14.35 -4.34
C ALA A 61 -3.09 -14.84 -3.07
N LYS A 62 -3.24 -16.16 -2.95
CA LYS A 62 -3.83 -16.79 -1.77
C LYS A 62 -2.83 -16.86 -0.63
N THR A 63 -1.54 -16.93 -0.95
CA THR A 63 -0.47 -16.97 0.05
C THR A 63 0.64 -16.00 -0.32
N LEU A 64 1.06 -15.21 0.66
CA LEU A 64 2.24 -14.36 0.55
C LEU A 64 3.45 -15.19 0.98
N ASN A 65 4.53 -15.13 0.19
CA ASN A 65 5.81 -15.70 0.61
C ASN A 65 6.36 -14.86 1.78
N PRO A 66 6.59 -15.42 2.98
CA PRO A 66 7.09 -14.66 4.13
C PRO A 66 8.45 -13.99 3.88
N GLU A 67 9.28 -14.57 3.01
CA GLU A 67 10.55 -13.98 2.62
C GLU A 67 10.33 -12.77 1.70
N LEU A 68 9.38 -12.85 0.77
CA LEU A 68 8.99 -11.72 -0.07
C LEU A 68 8.48 -10.55 0.78
N GLU A 69 7.62 -10.84 1.76
CA GLU A 69 7.11 -9.86 2.70
C GLU A 69 8.24 -9.18 3.48
N LYS A 70 9.13 -9.97 4.07
CA LYS A 70 10.29 -9.47 4.83
C LYS A 70 11.17 -8.55 3.98
N LEU A 71 11.49 -8.96 2.75
CA LEU A 71 12.33 -8.16 1.85
C LEU A 71 11.65 -6.84 1.44
N LEU A 72 10.35 -6.88 1.15
CA LEU A 72 9.58 -5.68 0.79
C LEU A 72 9.47 -4.69 1.95
N ILE A 73 9.18 -5.18 3.17
CA ILE A 73 9.14 -4.35 4.38
C ILE A 73 10.51 -3.72 4.63
N THR A 74 11.58 -4.52 4.59
CA THR A 74 12.95 -4.04 4.80
C THR A 74 13.33 -2.95 3.79
N LYS A 75 13.04 -3.18 2.51
CA LYS A 75 13.29 -2.20 1.44
C LYS A 75 12.53 -0.90 1.69
N THR A 76 11.26 -0.99 2.05
CA THR A 76 10.39 0.15 2.29
C THR A 76 10.87 0.99 3.47
N GLN A 77 11.27 0.34 4.58
CA GLN A 77 11.81 1.01 5.76
C GLN A 77 13.11 1.77 5.45
N ILE A 78 14.07 1.11 4.78
CA ILE A 78 15.35 1.74 4.40
C ILE A 78 15.12 3.01 3.58
N LEU A 79 14.25 2.94 2.57
CA LEU A 79 13.96 4.09 1.71
C LEU A 79 13.19 5.18 2.46
N HIS A 80 12.19 4.81 3.25
CA HIS A 80 11.40 5.74 4.05
C HIS A 80 12.30 6.57 4.97
N ASP A 81 13.16 5.92 5.76
CA ASP A 81 14.01 6.60 6.74
C ASP A 81 15.05 7.50 6.06
N ALA A 82 15.63 7.02 4.95
CA ALA A 82 16.58 7.78 4.14
C ALA A 82 15.94 9.05 3.56
N TRP A 83 14.74 8.93 2.99
CA TRP A 83 14.02 10.08 2.45
C TRP A 83 13.65 11.09 3.52
N LEU A 84 13.12 10.66 4.67
CA LEU A 84 12.80 11.57 5.76
C LEU A 84 14.03 12.32 6.27
N SER A 85 15.16 11.63 6.37
CA SER A 85 16.42 12.26 6.80
C SER A 85 16.94 13.24 5.75
N HIS A 86 16.89 12.87 4.48
CA HIS A 86 17.35 13.70 3.37
C HIS A 86 16.57 15.03 3.26
N ILE A 87 15.25 14.99 3.46
CA ILE A 87 14.40 16.19 3.40
C ILE A 87 14.43 17.02 4.70
N GLY A 88 15.17 16.58 5.72
CA GLY A 88 15.28 17.30 7.00
C GLY A 88 14.03 17.24 7.86
N HIS A 89 13.28 16.15 7.81
CA HIS A 89 12.06 15.97 8.60
C HIS A 89 12.35 15.99 10.13
N LEU A 90 11.48 16.67 10.89
CA LEU A 90 11.69 16.96 12.32
C LEU A 90 10.86 16.12 13.30
N ARG A 91 10.09 15.13 12.84
CA ARG A 91 9.25 14.34 13.75
C ARG A 91 10.12 13.57 14.75
N PRO A 92 9.80 13.65 16.04
CA PRO A 92 10.54 12.92 17.05
C PRO A 92 10.30 11.40 16.94
N GLY A 93 11.31 10.62 17.35
CA GLY A 93 11.19 9.17 17.50
C GLY A 93 11.36 8.35 16.23
N LEU A 94 11.79 8.96 15.12
CA LEU A 94 12.16 8.21 13.91
C LEU A 94 13.67 7.95 13.85
N PRO A 95 14.09 6.78 13.33
CA PRO A 95 15.50 6.49 13.13
C PRO A 95 16.11 7.41 12.08
N GLN A 96 17.40 7.69 12.23
CA GLN A 96 18.16 8.35 11.18
C GLN A 96 18.37 7.39 10.01
N GLY A 97 18.00 7.83 8.82
CA GLY A 97 18.17 7.10 7.58
C GLY A 97 19.61 7.17 7.06
N LEU A 98 19.93 6.21 6.19
CA LEU A 98 21.17 6.23 5.42
C LEU A 98 21.17 7.40 4.43
N PRO A 99 22.34 7.82 3.91
CA PRO A 99 22.41 8.66 2.73
C PRO A 99 21.60 8.06 1.58
N ILE A 100 20.90 8.88 0.79
CA ILE A 100 20.00 8.44 -0.29
C ILE A 100 20.69 7.49 -1.26
N GLU A 101 21.95 7.75 -1.62
CA GLU A 101 22.72 6.90 -2.51
C GLU A 101 22.91 5.48 -1.92
N SER A 102 23.34 5.39 -0.67
CA SER A 102 23.49 4.10 0.04
C SER A 102 22.17 3.37 0.23
N ALA A 103 21.09 4.10 0.56
CA ALA A 103 19.75 3.53 0.69
C ALA A 103 19.23 2.97 -0.65
N THR A 104 19.46 3.70 -1.74
CA THR A 104 19.08 3.30 -3.10
C THR A 104 19.86 2.06 -3.55
N GLN A 105 21.16 1.99 -3.25
CA GLN A 105 21.97 0.80 -3.52
C GLN A 105 21.42 -0.42 -2.78
N LYS A 106 21.15 -0.31 -1.47
CA LYS A 106 20.55 -1.40 -0.69
C LYS A 106 19.17 -1.80 -1.21
N ALA A 107 18.33 -0.84 -1.58
CA ALA A 107 17.03 -1.14 -2.17
C ALA A 107 17.15 -1.89 -3.50
N THR A 108 18.18 -1.60 -4.28
CA THR A 108 18.50 -2.31 -5.54
C THR A 108 18.92 -3.75 -5.27
N GLU A 109 19.79 -3.99 -4.28
CA GLU A 109 20.19 -5.34 -3.86
C GLU A 109 18.99 -6.16 -3.36
N LEU A 110 18.09 -5.53 -2.58
CA LEU A 110 16.85 -6.17 -2.14
C LEU A 110 15.92 -6.48 -3.30
N ASN A 111 15.81 -5.60 -4.30
CA ASN A 111 15.04 -5.87 -5.51
C ASN A 111 15.61 -7.08 -6.29
N GLN A 112 16.93 -7.24 -6.35
CA GLN A 112 17.57 -8.41 -6.97
C GLN A 112 17.28 -9.72 -6.20
N GLN A 113 17.09 -9.66 -4.88
CA GLN A 113 16.67 -10.81 -4.08
C GLN A 113 15.19 -11.12 -4.34
N ILE A 114 14.34 -10.09 -4.33
CA ILE A 114 12.90 -10.22 -4.62
C ILE A 114 12.66 -10.85 -5.99
N SER A 115 13.41 -10.45 -7.03
CA SER A 115 13.24 -10.98 -8.38
C SER A 115 13.61 -12.46 -8.53
N LYS A 116 14.32 -13.04 -7.56
CA LYS A 116 14.67 -14.47 -7.52
C LYS A 116 13.60 -15.32 -6.84
N LEU A 117 12.67 -14.69 -6.11
CA LEU A 117 11.57 -15.40 -5.45
C LEU A 117 10.49 -15.77 -6.48
N PRO A 118 9.79 -16.90 -6.27
CA PRO A 118 8.65 -17.24 -7.11
C PRO A 118 7.58 -16.13 -7.01
N PRO A 119 6.82 -15.87 -8.09
CA PRO A 119 5.71 -14.93 -8.03
C PRO A 119 4.69 -15.39 -6.98
N PRO A 120 4.00 -14.45 -6.32
CA PRO A 120 2.98 -14.79 -5.34
C PRO A 120 1.85 -15.61 -6.01
N ARG A 121 1.39 -16.67 -5.35
CA ARG A 121 0.46 -17.69 -5.89
C ARG A 121 -0.93 -17.56 -5.28
#